data_AF-A0A8T0GI72-F1
#
_entry.id   AF-A0A8T0GI72-F1
#
_cell.length_a   1.000
_cell.length_b   1.000
_cell.length_c   1.000
_cell.angle_alpha   90.00
_cell.angle_beta   90.00
_cell.angle_gamma   90.00
#
_symmetry.space_group_name_H-M   'P 1'
#
loop_
_entity.id
_entity.type
_entity.pdbx_description
1 polymer ?
#
loop_
_entity_poly.entity_id
_entity_poly.type
_entity_poly.pdbx_seq_one_letter_code
_entity_poly.pdbx_strand_id
1 'polypeptide(L)'
;MDLALRLSGTSATASLTSHLQTLPSSKSSRQWSTKSVFPLRPLSSRNARKLVVRAAEGVDVDIKEGAAKGDVFPSGEWAENFSLLNYEDLSKHYETDLFKPEAQPTTFLADVMSRTIITASPEQSLEEVNRFFSDISGLPVVDRDHKCVGVLSKKDRDKSSSLKTKVKDVMTTPAITLSADKVVSDAAVLMLKNKIHRIPIVNEKNQVVGIVTRTDIFNAMEGGSQDGEKKEGPTHFLHLDDFDKKTLLHILDRAAEVKARLKSGDRSYQPFKGMSMSMIFTKPSMRTRVSFETGFYQLGGHAIYLGPNDIQLGKREETRDIARVLSGYNDIVMARLFGHQDLLDLAKYSSVPIINGLTDYNHPCQIMADVLTINEFIGSIEGLKIVYVGDGNNMVHSWLRLAAVLPFHFVCACPRGYEPDAATVERARRAGVSTIEISHDPTEAVKGANVVYADVWASMGQKEDADNRKKVFQGFQINEALMKVAGPQAYFMHCLPAERGVEVTDAVIEGRNSIVFPQAENRMHAQNAIMLHCLGF
;
A
#
# COMPACT_ATOMS: atom_id res chain seq x y z
N MET A 1 -56.29 17.08 -28.19
CA MET A 1 -57.17 16.01 -28.70
C MET A 1 -56.50 14.69 -28.36
N ASP A 2 -56.46 14.33 -27.08
CA ASP A 2 -57.56 13.71 -26.32
C ASP A 2 -57.92 12.34 -26.89
N LEU A 3 -57.56 11.27 -26.16
CA LEU A 3 -58.56 10.58 -25.35
C LEU A 3 -57.91 9.73 -24.26
N ALA A 4 -58.37 9.95 -23.04
CA ALA A 4 -58.06 9.23 -21.81
C ALA A 4 -59.13 8.16 -21.51
N LEU A 5 -58.94 7.48 -20.36
CA LEU A 5 -59.90 6.79 -19.46
C LEU A 5 -59.60 5.27 -19.33
N ARG A 6 -59.11 4.73 -18.20
CA ARG A 6 -59.62 4.64 -16.80
C ARG A 6 -61.05 4.09 -16.66
N LEU A 7 -61.14 2.87 -16.12
CA LEU A 7 -62.22 2.33 -15.27
C LEU A 7 -61.53 1.34 -14.29
N SER A 8 -61.42 1.60 -12.96
CA SER A 8 -62.38 1.32 -11.86
C SER A 8 -62.84 -0.15 -11.83
N GLY A 9 -62.83 -0.94 -10.75
CA GLY A 9 -62.76 -0.73 -9.30
C GLY A 9 -63.59 -1.86 -8.62
N THR A 10 -63.30 -2.16 -7.34
CA THR A 10 -64.07 -3.02 -6.38
C THR A 10 -64.10 -4.53 -6.62
N SER A 11 -64.34 -5.44 -5.66
CA SER A 11 -64.02 -5.69 -4.24
C SER A 11 -64.91 -6.89 -3.83
N ALA A 12 -64.44 -7.82 -2.99
CA ALA A 12 -65.19 -8.73 -2.09
C ALA A 12 -64.55 -10.14 -2.06
N THR A 13 -63.82 -10.57 -1.01
CA THR A 13 -64.22 -11.05 0.34
C THR A 13 -64.83 -12.46 0.40
N ALA A 14 -64.11 -13.40 1.03
CA ALA A 14 -64.55 -14.37 2.05
C ALA A 14 -63.41 -15.39 2.29
N SER A 15 -62.67 -15.34 3.41
CA SER A 15 -62.98 -15.92 4.73
C SER A 15 -62.62 -17.41 4.85
N LEU A 16 -61.58 -17.72 5.65
CA LEU A 16 -61.70 -18.64 6.79
C LEU A 16 -60.47 -18.58 7.71
N THR A 17 -60.76 -18.22 8.96
CA THR A 17 -59.93 -18.05 10.15
C THR A 17 -59.66 -19.35 10.92
N SER A 18 -58.72 -19.23 11.88
CA SER A 18 -58.48 -20.02 13.11
C SER A 18 -57.27 -20.98 13.01
N HIS A 19 -56.24 -20.93 13.86
CA HIS A 19 -56.23 -20.79 15.32
C HIS A 19 -55.02 -19.98 15.83
N LEU A 20 -55.29 -19.06 16.75
CA LEU A 20 -54.34 -18.44 17.68
C LEU A 20 -54.51 -19.12 19.04
N GLN A 21 -53.42 -19.58 19.65
CA GLN A 21 -53.34 -19.85 21.09
C GLN A 21 -52.22 -19.00 21.71
N THR A 22 -52.66 -17.91 22.31
CA THR A 22 -52.23 -17.28 23.57
C THR A 22 -50.88 -17.69 24.18
N LEU A 23 -49.97 -16.70 24.33
CA LEU A 23 -48.94 -16.69 25.37
C LEU A 23 -49.24 -15.55 26.37
N PRO A 24 -49.20 -15.82 27.69
CA PRO A 24 -49.47 -14.81 28.70
C PRO A 24 -48.22 -13.99 29.06
N SER A 25 -48.47 -12.72 29.38
CA SER A 25 -47.55 -11.80 30.02
C SER A 25 -47.24 -12.19 31.47
N SER A 26 -45.96 -12.29 31.84
CA SER A 26 -45.58 -12.16 33.25
C SER A 26 -44.19 -11.54 33.39
N LYS A 27 -44.14 -10.45 34.17
CA LYS A 27 -42.94 -9.91 34.81
C LYS A 27 -42.27 -11.02 35.64
N SER A 28 -40.98 -11.28 35.43
CA SER A 28 -40.13 -11.84 36.49
C SER A 28 -38.67 -11.45 36.30
N SER A 29 -38.16 -10.73 37.29
CA SER A 29 -36.74 -10.63 37.64
C SER A 29 -36.11 -12.00 37.87
N ARG A 30 -34.89 -12.25 37.37
CA ARG A 30 -33.88 -13.20 37.89
C ARG A 30 -32.56 -12.95 37.14
N GLN A 31 -31.54 -12.42 37.84
CA GLN A 31 -30.46 -13.18 38.48
C GLN A 31 -29.66 -14.05 37.51
N TRP A 32 -28.45 -13.59 37.19
CA TRP A 32 -27.43 -14.37 36.50
C TRP A 32 -26.82 -15.39 37.47
N SER A 33 -26.98 -16.67 37.16
CA SER A 33 -26.32 -17.78 37.86
C SER A 33 -25.08 -18.18 37.09
N THR A 34 -23.93 -18.08 37.75
CA THR A 34 -22.67 -18.70 37.36
C THR A 34 -22.76 -20.20 37.65
N LYS A 35 -22.66 -21.05 36.63
CA LYS A 35 -22.07 -22.42 36.62
C LYS A 35 -22.74 -23.30 35.56
N SER A 36 -22.00 -23.59 34.49
CA SER A 36 -22.03 -24.91 33.83
C SER A 36 -20.79 -25.05 32.95
N VAL A 37 -19.76 -25.64 33.54
CA VAL A 37 -18.54 -26.14 32.90
C VAL A 37 -18.88 -27.49 32.27
N PHE A 38 -18.61 -27.68 30.98
CA PHE A 38 -18.54 -29.00 30.35
C PHE A 38 -17.07 -29.33 30.00
N PRO A 39 -16.62 -30.58 30.21
CA PRO A 39 -15.21 -30.95 30.14
C PRO A 39 -14.73 -31.15 28.70
N LEU A 40 -13.52 -30.67 28.40
CA LEU A 40 -12.80 -30.93 27.16
C LEU A 40 -12.35 -32.41 27.11
N ARG A 41 -12.76 -33.14 26.06
CA ARG A 41 -12.11 -34.40 25.66
C ARG A 41 -10.76 -34.09 25.00
N PRO A 42 -9.71 -34.90 25.21
CA PRO A 42 -8.41 -34.69 24.60
C PRO A 42 -8.45 -35.11 23.13
N LEU A 43 -8.14 -34.17 22.22
CA LEU A 43 -7.81 -34.49 20.83
C LEU A 43 -6.36 -34.94 20.75
N SER A 44 -6.19 -36.14 20.19
CA SER A 44 -4.93 -36.80 19.89
C SER A 44 -4.06 -35.99 18.92
N SER A 45 -2.77 -36.30 18.98
CA SER A 45 -1.63 -35.67 18.34
C SER A 45 -1.67 -35.49 16.82
N ARG A 46 -0.91 -34.47 16.39
CA ARG A 46 -0.36 -34.13 15.05
C ARG A 46 -0.99 -32.93 14.36
N ASN A 47 -0.47 -31.74 14.69
CA ASN A 47 -0.17 -30.65 13.75
C ASN A 47 0.52 -29.52 14.52
N ALA A 48 1.77 -29.22 14.18
CA ALA A 48 2.53 -28.10 14.75
C ALA A 48 1.85 -26.78 14.37
N ARG A 49 1.11 -26.18 15.30
CA ARG A 49 0.46 -24.88 15.13
C ARG A 49 1.53 -23.77 15.07
N LYS A 50 1.45 -22.93 14.03
CA LYS A 50 2.05 -21.59 13.99
C LYS A 50 1.37 -20.78 15.10
N LEU A 51 2.07 -20.51 16.20
CA LEU A 51 1.55 -19.67 17.28
C LEU A 51 1.96 -18.22 16.99
N VAL A 52 1.00 -17.39 16.56
CA VAL A 52 1.15 -15.94 16.46
C VAL A 52 0.55 -15.37 17.74
N VAL A 53 1.36 -14.74 18.58
CA VAL A 53 0.89 -14.06 19.79
C VAL A 53 0.72 -12.58 19.46
N ARG A 54 -0.50 -12.04 19.58
CA ARG A 54 -0.77 -10.60 19.55
C ARG A 54 -0.69 -10.05 20.97
N ALA A 55 -0.01 -8.93 21.17
CA ALA A 55 0.06 -8.25 22.46
C ALA A 55 -1.32 -7.72 22.89
N ALA A 56 -1.61 -7.81 24.18
CA ALA A 56 -2.86 -7.31 24.76
C ALA A 56 -2.87 -5.78 24.80
N GLU A 57 -4.01 -5.18 24.46
CA GLU A 57 -4.25 -3.74 24.44
C GLU A 57 -4.37 -3.13 25.86
N GLY A 58 -3.90 -1.89 25.99
CA GLY A 58 -4.41 -0.90 26.95
C GLY A 58 -3.45 -0.41 28.04
N VAL A 59 -2.72 0.68 27.78
CA VAL A 59 -2.34 1.72 28.77
C VAL A 59 -2.11 3.04 28.01
N ASP A 60 -2.89 4.09 28.33
CA ASP A 60 -2.70 5.48 27.86
C ASP A 60 -1.68 6.22 28.74
N VAL A 61 -0.82 7.05 28.14
CA VAL A 61 0.01 8.04 28.84
C VAL A 61 0.05 9.35 28.04
N ASP A 62 -0.27 10.44 28.73
CA ASP A 62 -0.47 11.80 28.24
C ASP A 62 0.86 12.61 28.26
N ILE A 63 1.25 13.31 27.18
CA ILE A 63 2.44 14.19 27.16
C ILE A 63 2.18 15.48 26.37
N LYS A 64 2.57 16.63 26.95
CA LYS A 64 2.47 18.00 26.40
C LYS A 64 3.72 18.42 25.59
N GLU A 65 3.49 19.26 24.57
CA GLU A 65 4.43 19.78 23.56
C GLU A 65 5.37 20.94 23.99
N GLY A 66 6.42 21.17 23.17
CA GLY A 66 7.20 22.42 23.13
C GLY A 66 8.27 22.55 22.01
N ALA A 67 7.86 23.09 20.85
CA ALA A 67 8.49 23.94 19.81
C ALA A 67 10.03 24.05 19.51
N ALA A 68 10.39 24.00 18.20
CA ALA A 68 10.94 25.10 17.34
C ALA A 68 12.23 24.84 16.46
N LYS A 69 12.00 24.80 15.13
CA LYS A 69 12.65 25.45 13.94
C LYS A 69 14.17 25.53 13.64
N GLY A 70 14.48 25.23 12.36
CA GLY A 70 15.51 25.83 11.45
C GLY A 70 16.84 25.06 11.37
N ASP A 71 17.55 24.82 10.25
CA ASP A 71 17.51 25.22 8.83
C ASP A 71 18.24 24.15 7.98
N VAL A 72 18.19 24.26 6.64
CA VAL A 72 18.39 23.21 5.62
C VAL A 72 19.78 23.23 4.91
N PHE A 73 20.17 22.06 4.37
CA PHE A 73 21.07 21.73 3.21
C PHE A 73 22.57 21.46 3.46
N PRO A 74 23.30 20.68 2.59
CA PRO A 74 22.89 19.83 1.45
C PRO A 74 23.45 18.37 1.45
N SER A 75 22.82 17.61 0.55
CA SER A 75 23.04 16.26 -0.01
C SER A 75 24.46 15.79 -0.34
N GLY A 76 24.68 14.46 -0.28
CA GLY A 76 25.55 13.77 -1.24
C GLY A 76 26.12 12.42 -0.80
N GLU A 77 25.75 11.36 -1.53
CA GLU A 77 26.57 10.18 -1.88
C GLU A 77 26.93 9.08 -0.84
N TRP A 78 25.99 8.21 -0.39
CA TRP A 78 26.38 7.05 0.47
C TRP A 78 25.61 5.72 0.28
N ALA A 79 24.74 5.57 -0.73
CA ALA A 79 23.80 4.45 -0.77
C ALA A 79 24.32 3.11 -1.36
N GLU A 80 25.49 3.07 -2.01
CA GLU A 80 25.89 1.87 -2.78
C GLU A 80 26.71 0.79 -2.05
N ASN A 81 27.00 0.89 -0.74
CA ASN A 81 27.83 -0.11 -0.05
C ASN A 81 27.26 -0.71 1.25
N PHE A 82 25.96 -0.55 1.53
CA PHE A 82 25.43 -0.79 2.88
C PHE A 82 25.22 -2.24 3.32
N SER A 83 25.27 -3.24 2.42
CA SER A 83 25.26 -4.65 2.85
C SER A 83 26.62 -5.12 3.39
N LEU A 84 27.63 -4.25 3.40
CA LEU A 84 29.02 -4.56 3.76
C LEU A 84 29.52 -3.89 5.04
N LEU A 85 28.73 -3.03 5.69
CA LEU A 85 29.21 -2.35 6.90
C LEU A 85 29.36 -3.35 8.05
N ASN A 86 30.61 -3.54 8.45
CA ASN A 86 30.97 -4.42 9.55
C ASN A 86 30.84 -3.66 10.90
N TYR A 87 31.08 -4.32 12.03
CA TYR A 87 31.05 -3.65 13.34
C TYR A 87 32.01 -2.47 13.44
N GLU A 88 33.13 -2.52 12.71
CA GLU A 88 34.15 -1.49 12.71
C GLU A 88 33.65 -0.22 12.01
N ASP A 89 32.79 -0.35 11.00
CA ASP A 89 32.21 0.81 10.30
C ASP A 89 31.10 1.49 11.11
N LEU A 90 30.23 0.71 11.77
CA LEU A 90 29.23 1.23 12.72
C LEU A 90 29.91 1.84 13.95
N SER A 91 30.99 1.22 14.45
CA SER A 91 31.80 1.79 15.53
C SER A 91 32.44 3.10 15.06
N LYS A 92 33.07 3.16 13.88
CA LYS A 92 33.66 4.39 13.34
C LYS A 92 32.66 5.51 13.12
N HIS A 93 31.48 5.20 12.60
CA HIS A 93 30.45 6.19 12.32
C HIS A 93 29.89 6.83 13.58
N TYR A 94 29.97 6.13 14.72
CA TYR A 94 29.32 6.53 15.97
C TYR A 94 30.27 6.65 17.17
N GLU A 95 31.57 6.37 17.00
CA GLU A 95 32.59 6.32 18.06
C GLU A 95 32.73 7.64 18.81
N THR A 96 32.48 8.75 18.10
CA THR A 96 32.60 10.10 18.64
C THR A 96 31.28 10.72 19.09
N ASP A 97 30.13 10.17 18.70
CA ASP A 97 28.82 10.85 18.88
C ASP A 97 27.79 10.04 19.68
N LEU A 98 27.81 8.71 19.67
CA LEU A 98 26.82 7.89 20.41
C LEU A 98 26.96 8.03 21.95
N PHE A 99 28.13 8.47 22.42
CA PHE A 99 28.42 8.73 23.83
C PHE A 99 28.22 10.19 24.24
N LYS A 100 27.82 11.08 23.32
CA LYS A 100 27.47 12.47 23.63
C LYS A 100 25.97 12.57 23.92
N PRO A 101 25.55 13.19 25.04
CA PRO A 101 24.13 13.30 25.40
C PRO A 101 23.27 13.98 24.33
N GLU A 102 23.83 14.94 23.58
CA GLU A 102 23.07 15.73 22.59
C GLU A 102 22.80 14.98 21.27
N ALA A 103 23.49 13.86 21.02
CA ALA A 103 23.37 13.06 19.79
C ALA A 103 22.57 11.75 20.00
N GLN A 104 22.05 11.51 21.21
CA GLN A 104 21.23 10.33 21.48
C GLN A 104 19.79 10.54 21.00
N PRO A 105 19.30 9.74 20.04
CA PRO A 105 17.90 9.82 19.62
C PRO A 105 16.99 9.57 20.81
N THR A 106 15.98 10.42 21.00
CA THR A 106 14.95 10.25 22.02
C THR A 106 13.86 9.25 21.62
N THR A 107 13.98 8.64 20.43
CA THR A 107 13.06 7.64 19.90
C THR A 107 13.00 6.42 20.81
N PHE A 108 11.81 6.05 21.26
CA PHE A 108 11.60 4.86 22.08
C PHE A 108 11.66 3.58 21.23
N LEU A 109 12.10 2.47 21.82
CA LEU A 109 12.11 1.16 21.17
C LEU A 109 10.69 0.72 20.80
N ALA A 110 9.68 1.14 21.57
CA ALA A 110 8.27 0.92 21.26
C ALA A 110 7.84 1.42 19.87
N ASP A 111 8.51 2.46 19.37
CA ASP A 111 8.19 3.14 18.11
C ASP A 111 8.82 2.46 16.88
N VAL A 112 9.89 1.69 17.08
CA VAL A 112 10.70 1.11 16.00
C VAL A 112 10.73 -0.41 16.01
N MET A 113 10.33 -1.04 17.12
CA MET A 113 10.36 -2.50 17.25
C MET A 113 9.35 -3.18 16.33
N SER A 114 9.76 -4.31 15.75
CA SER A 114 8.85 -5.23 15.08
C SER A 114 7.99 -5.96 16.11
N ARG A 115 6.67 -5.82 16.01
CA ARG A 115 5.69 -6.46 16.92
C ARG A 115 5.19 -7.83 16.43
N THR A 116 5.43 -8.14 15.16
CA THR A 116 5.16 -9.47 14.58
C THR A 116 6.42 -10.31 14.69
N ILE A 117 6.48 -11.16 15.72
CA ILE A 117 7.71 -11.86 16.10
C ILE A 117 7.54 -13.35 15.88
N ILE A 118 8.50 -13.94 15.17
CA ILE A 118 8.66 -15.40 15.12
C ILE A 118 9.58 -15.79 16.28
N THR A 119 9.13 -16.72 17.13
CA THR A 119 9.92 -17.24 18.26
C THR A 119 10.13 -18.75 18.14
N ALA A 120 11.18 -19.27 18.79
CA ALA A 120 11.38 -20.71 18.96
C ALA A 120 11.30 -21.12 20.44
N SER A 121 11.10 -22.41 20.68
CA SER A 121 11.22 -23.04 22.00
C SER A 121 12.59 -23.71 22.15
N PRO A 122 13.17 -23.75 23.36
CA PRO A 122 14.43 -24.44 23.67
C PRO A 122 14.47 -25.91 23.21
N GLU A 123 13.33 -26.58 23.18
CA GLU A 123 13.22 -28.01 22.88
C GLU A 123 12.98 -28.32 21.40
N GLN A 124 12.75 -27.30 20.56
CA GLN A 124 12.62 -27.48 19.11
C GLN A 124 13.96 -27.91 18.49
N SER A 125 13.89 -28.69 17.41
CA SER A 125 15.08 -29.04 16.63
C SER A 125 15.44 -27.93 15.63
N LEU A 126 16.71 -27.89 15.20
CA LEU A 126 17.12 -26.97 14.14
C LEU A 126 16.34 -27.17 12.84
N GLU A 127 15.96 -28.41 12.50
CA GLU A 127 15.08 -28.70 11.36
C GLU A 127 13.76 -27.91 11.39
N GLU A 128 13.10 -27.90 12.56
CA GLU A 128 11.80 -27.25 12.74
C GLU A 128 11.88 -25.72 12.64
N VAL A 129 13.03 -25.14 12.99
CA VAL A 129 13.23 -23.69 13.02
C VAL A 129 13.89 -23.18 11.74
N ASN A 130 14.64 -24.01 11.01
CA ASN A 130 15.34 -23.64 9.78
C ASN A 130 14.43 -23.08 8.68
N ARG A 131 13.18 -23.57 8.60
CA ARG A 131 12.17 -23.06 7.66
C ARG A 131 11.87 -21.56 7.82
N PHE A 132 12.17 -20.97 8.98
CA PHE A 132 11.96 -19.53 9.20
C PHE A 132 13.15 -18.70 8.72
N PHE A 133 14.34 -19.28 8.62
CA PHE A 133 15.57 -18.56 8.29
C PHE A 133 15.73 -18.21 6.80
N SER A 134 14.77 -18.59 5.95
CA SER A 134 14.63 -18.02 4.60
C SER A 134 14.29 -16.53 4.67
N ASP A 135 13.47 -16.16 5.66
CA ASP A 135 12.83 -14.83 5.73
C ASP A 135 13.42 -13.98 6.87
N ILE A 136 14.05 -14.60 7.87
CA ILE A 136 14.66 -13.90 9.01
C ILE A 136 16.10 -14.34 9.27
N SER A 137 16.90 -13.44 9.84
CA SER A 137 18.32 -13.70 10.16
C SER A 137 18.55 -14.26 11.58
N GLY A 138 17.49 -14.46 12.34
CA GLY A 138 17.52 -14.89 13.74
C GLY A 138 16.27 -14.46 14.52
N LEU A 139 15.99 -15.15 15.62
CA LEU A 139 14.73 -15.09 16.36
C LEU A 139 14.92 -15.28 17.87
N PRO A 140 14.04 -14.71 18.71
CA PRO A 140 14.04 -14.97 20.15
C PRO A 140 13.64 -16.41 20.47
N VAL A 141 14.30 -16.99 21.46
CA VAL A 141 13.94 -18.29 22.05
C VAL A 141 13.21 -18.02 23.36
N VAL A 142 12.02 -18.60 23.50
CA VAL A 142 11.11 -18.35 24.63
C VAL A 142 10.71 -19.65 25.33
N ASP A 143 10.51 -19.58 26.64
CA ASP A 143 9.98 -20.71 27.42
C ASP A 143 8.45 -20.88 27.25
N ARG A 144 7.84 -21.76 28.06
CA ARG A 144 6.40 -22.03 28.02
C ARG A 144 5.53 -20.84 28.46
N ASP A 145 6.10 -19.90 29.21
CA ASP A 145 5.44 -18.69 29.69
C ASP A 145 5.73 -17.48 28.79
N HIS A 146 6.33 -17.73 27.60
CA HIS A 146 6.79 -16.73 26.63
C HIS A 146 7.92 -15.83 27.11
N LYS A 147 8.64 -16.23 28.18
CA LYS A 147 9.78 -15.45 28.68
C LYS A 147 10.99 -15.65 27.79
N CYS A 148 11.73 -14.58 27.54
CA CYS A 148 12.95 -14.64 26.73
C CYS A 148 14.04 -15.42 27.48
N VAL A 149 14.50 -16.53 26.88
CA VAL A 149 15.55 -17.39 27.44
C VAL A 149 16.79 -17.50 26.57
N GLY A 150 16.72 -17.03 25.32
CA GLY A 150 17.86 -17.01 24.41
C GLY A 150 17.55 -16.32 23.08
N VAL A 151 18.55 -16.26 22.20
CA VAL A 151 18.38 -15.82 20.80
C VAL A 151 19.09 -16.83 19.90
N LEU A 152 18.43 -17.24 18.83
CA LEU A 152 19.01 -18.10 17.80
C LEU A 152 19.27 -17.29 16.54
N SER A 153 20.53 -17.09 16.17
CA SER A 153 20.95 -16.44 14.92
C SER A 153 21.43 -17.44 13.86
N LYS A 154 21.62 -16.99 12.61
CA LYS A 154 22.27 -17.81 11.56
C LYS A 154 23.63 -18.35 12.03
N LYS A 155 24.45 -17.51 12.69
CA LYS A 155 25.75 -17.91 13.24
C LYS A 155 25.63 -19.00 14.31
N ASP A 156 24.59 -18.95 15.14
CA ASP A 156 24.35 -19.95 16.17
C ASP A 156 23.94 -21.29 15.56
N ARG A 157 23.05 -21.26 14.57
CA ARG A 157 22.65 -22.45 13.82
C ARG A 157 23.86 -23.14 13.18
N ASP A 158 24.75 -22.38 12.59
CA ASP A 158 25.91 -22.91 11.87
C ASP A 158 26.95 -23.58 12.80
N LYS A 159 26.76 -23.53 14.14
CA LYS A 159 27.56 -24.29 15.12
C LYS A 159 27.29 -25.79 15.10
N SER A 160 26.19 -26.25 14.51
CA SER A 160 25.87 -27.68 14.39
C SER A 160 25.44 -28.04 12.97
N SER A 161 26.03 -29.11 12.43
CA SER A 161 25.62 -29.72 11.16
C SER A 161 24.45 -30.69 11.30
N SER A 162 24.06 -31.05 12.54
CA SER A 162 22.96 -31.97 12.81
C SER A 162 21.64 -31.22 12.92
N LEU A 163 20.72 -31.49 11.99
CA LEU A 163 19.36 -30.93 12.01
C LEU A 163 18.53 -31.37 13.23
N LYS A 164 18.95 -32.42 13.94
CA LYS A 164 18.32 -32.91 15.17
C LYS A 164 18.77 -32.17 16.43
N THR A 165 19.82 -31.36 16.35
CA THR A 165 20.29 -30.56 17.49
C THR A 165 19.18 -29.65 17.99
N LYS A 166 19.03 -29.53 19.32
CA LYS A 166 17.99 -28.67 19.90
C LYS A 166 18.46 -27.22 19.90
N VAL A 167 17.50 -26.30 19.79
CA VAL A 167 17.75 -24.85 19.81
C VAL A 167 18.56 -24.45 21.05
N LYS A 168 18.22 -25.01 22.22
CA LYS A 168 18.91 -24.71 23.49
C LYS A 168 20.40 -25.04 23.49
N ASP A 169 20.84 -25.97 22.65
CA ASP A 169 22.23 -26.43 22.62
C ASP A 169 23.13 -25.49 21.80
N VAL A 170 22.53 -24.60 20.99
CA VAL A 170 23.28 -23.71 20.07
C VAL A 170 22.96 -22.23 20.23
N MET A 171 21.80 -21.89 20.80
CA MET A 171 21.35 -20.52 21.02
C MET A 171 22.33 -19.72 21.89
N THR A 172 22.33 -18.40 21.72
CA THR A 172 23.00 -17.50 22.65
C THR A 172 22.13 -17.32 23.89
N THR A 173 22.70 -17.60 25.07
CA THR A 173 22.03 -17.50 26.37
C THR A 173 23.02 -16.99 27.45
N PRO A 174 22.60 -16.11 28.38
CA PRO A 174 21.28 -15.47 28.44
C PRO A 174 21.06 -14.46 27.30
N ALA A 175 19.81 -14.25 26.90
CA ALA A 175 19.48 -13.23 25.91
C ALA A 175 19.71 -11.83 26.49
N ILE A 176 20.34 -10.95 25.71
CA ILE A 176 20.36 -9.51 25.98
C ILE A 176 19.02 -8.94 25.51
N THR A 177 18.28 -8.31 26.42
CA THR A 177 16.94 -7.78 26.20
C THR A 177 16.85 -6.34 26.65
N LEU A 178 15.86 -5.61 26.13
CA LEU A 178 15.49 -4.26 26.58
C LEU A 178 13.98 -4.16 26.76
N SER A 179 13.50 -3.17 27.50
CA SER A 179 12.08 -2.85 27.60
C SER A 179 11.68 -1.80 26.55
N ALA A 180 10.39 -1.75 26.20
CA ALA A 180 9.91 -0.93 25.10
C ALA A 180 10.01 0.59 25.37
N ASP A 181 10.10 0.99 26.64
CA ASP A 181 10.30 2.36 27.14
C ASP A 181 11.77 2.82 27.08
N LYS A 182 12.71 1.95 26.67
CA LYS A 182 14.09 2.35 26.41
C LYS A 182 14.22 3.06 25.08
N VAL A 183 15.34 3.75 24.89
CA VAL A 183 15.59 4.52 23.66
C VAL A 183 16.44 3.75 22.67
N VAL A 184 16.41 4.15 21.40
CA VAL A 184 17.20 3.55 20.32
C VAL A 184 18.71 3.58 20.63
N SER A 185 19.21 4.64 21.27
CA SER A 185 20.63 4.72 21.68
C SER A 185 21.02 3.59 22.64
N ASP A 186 20.15 3.23 23.59
CA ASP A 186 20.42 2.12 24.52
C ASP A 186 20.59 0.79 23.76
N ALA A 187 19.74 0.55 22.77
CA ALA A 187 19.84 -0.63 21.92
C ALA A 187 21.11 -0.61 21.06
N ALA A 188 21.50 0.55 20.52
CA ALA A 188 22.70 0.71 19.71
C ALA A 188 23.97 0.42 20.52
N VAL A 189 24.06 0.99 21.73
CA VAL A 189 25.17 0.74 22.67
C VAL A 189 25.26 -0.76 23.01
N LEU A 190 24.13 -1.41 23.30
CA LEU A 190 24.13 -2.84 23.61
C LEU A 190 24.50 -3.71 22.40
N MET A 191 24.05 -3.36 21.20
CA MET A 191 24.39 -4.08 19.97
C MET A 191 25.89 -3.99 19.66
N LEU A 192 26.48 -2.79 19.78
CA LEU A 192 27.91 -2.55 19.57
C LEU A 192 28.76 -3.27 20.63
N LYS A 193 28.45 -3.05 21.91
CA LYS A 193 29.21 -3.62 23.04
C LYS A 193 29.25 -5.15 23.01
N ASN A 194 28.12 -5.77 22.67
CA ASN A 194 27.99 -7.24 22.72
C ASN A 194 28.17 -7.91 21.35
N LYS A 195 28.45 -7.12 20.30
CA LYS A 195 28.55 -7.61 18.92
C LYS A 195 27.34 -8.44 18.49
N ILE A 196 26.15 -7.99 18.85
CA ILE A 196 24.87 -8.61 18.46
C ILE A 196 24.07 -7.74 17.49
N HIS A 197 23.33 -8.40 16.59
CA HIS A 197 22.60 -7.70 15.52
C HIS A 197 21.12 -7.42 15.83
N ARG A 198 20.63 -7.91 16.96
CA ARG A 198 19.21 -7.85 17.35
C ARG A 198 19.06 -7.96 18.86
N ILE A 199 18.03 -7.31 19.39
CA ILE A 199 17.69 -7.33 20.81
C ILE A 199 16.18 -7.61 20.92
N PRO A 200 15.75 -8.71 21.55
CA PRO A 200 14.36 -8.92 21.92
C PRO A 200 13.90 -7.85 22.92
N ILE A 201 12.72 -7.29 22.67
CA ILE A 201 12.07 -6.34 23.57
C ILE A 201 11.10 -7.09 24.46
N VAL A 202 11.17 -6.86 25.77
CA VAL A 202 10.40 -7.59 26.78
C VAL A 202 9.55 -6.67 27.64
N ASN A 203 8.45 -7.21 28.19
CA ASN A 203 7.66 -6.54 29.23
C ASN A 203 8.25 -6.78 30.64
N GLU A 204 7.59 -6.23 31.67
CA GLU A 204 7.97 -6.40 33.09
C GLU A 204 8.03 -7.87 33.55
N LYS A 205 7.32 -8.77 32.88
CA LYS A 205 7.31 -10.21 33.16
C LYS A 205 8.39 -10.98 32.37
N ASN A 206 9.31 -10.27 31.71
CA ASN A 206 10.34 -10.78 30.80
C ASN A 206 9.77 -11.51 29.56
N GLN A 207 8.52 -11.25 29.20
CA GLN A 207 7.89 -11.85 28.02
C GLN A 207 8.21 -11.04 26.78
N VAL A 208 8.53 -11.71 25.67
CA VAL A 208 8.89 -11.05 24.41
C VAL A 208 7.67 -10.34 23.81
N VAL A 209 7.79 -9.03 23.61
CA VAL A 209 6.75 -8.14 23.02
C VAL A 209 7.21 -7.43 21.74
N GLY A 210 8.52 -7.44 21.45
CA GLY A 210 9.09 -6.88 20.23
C GLY A 210 10.45 -7.48 19.90
N ILE A 211 10.99 -7.11 18.74
CA ILE A 211 12.42 -7.25 18.44
C ILE A 211 12.89 -6.01 17.70
N VAL A 212 14.08 -5.53 18.05
CA VAL A 212 14.77 -4.43 17.37
C VAL A 212 16.03 -4.99 16.73
N THR A 213 16.29 -4.59 15.49
CA THR A 213 17.45 -4.98 14.68
C THR A 213 18.32 -3.76 14.38
N ARG A 214 19.54 -4.00 13.89
CA ARG A 214 20.42 -2.91 13.44
C ARG A 214 19.78 -1.99 12.39
N THR A 215 18.94 -2.54 11.51
CA THR A 215 18.23 -1.76 10.49
C THR A 215 17.24 -0.79 11.13
N ASP A 216 16.53 -1.24 12.17
CA ASP A 216 15.58 -0.39 12.91
C ASP A 216 16.30 0.74 13.65
N ILE A 217 17.47 0.45 14.23
CA ILE A 217 18.33 1.45 14.87
C ILE A 217 18.81 2.49 13.85
N PHE A 218 19.35 2.02 12.73
CA PHE A 218 19.89 2.90 11.71
C PHE A 218 18.80 3.81 11.11
N ASN A 219 17.64 3.25 10.75
CA ASN A 219 16.50 4.01 10.26
C ASN A 219 16.01 5.07 11.26
N ALA A 220 16.16 4.80 12.56
CA ALA A 220 15.78 5.72 13.62
C ALA A 220 16.86 6.77 13.94
N MET A 221 18.11 6.58 13.52
CA MET A 221 19.26 7.46 13.79
C MET A 221 19.58 8.44 12.66
N GLU A 222 19.26 8.14 11.40
CA GLU A 222 19.57 9.03 10.27
C GLU A 222 18.70 10.30 10.16
N GLY A 223 17.70 10.48 11.02
CA GLY A 223 16.79 11.64 10.97
C GLY A 223 15.86 11.61 9.74
N GLY A 224 14.55 11.74 9.87
CA GLY A 224 13.92 12.69 10.77
C GLY A 224 14.27 14.13 10.38
N SER A 225 14.16 14.48 9.10
CA SER A 225 14.01 15.88 8.61
C SER A 225 13.53 15.94 7.16
N GLN A 226 12.29 15.53 6.92
CA GLN A 226 11.28 16.41 6.31
C GLN A 226 9.94 16.08 6.97
N ASP A 227 9.45 17.02 7.78
CA ASP A 227 8.11 17.09 8.37
C ASP A 227 7.48 15.75 8.81
N GLY A 228 8.08 15.16 9.84
CA GLY A 228 7.52 14.05 10.59
C GLY A 228 6.87 14.54 11.89
N GLU A 229 5.77 15.28 11.81
CA GLU A 229 4.64 14.77 12.59
C GLU A 229 4.49 13.32 12.10
N LYS A 230 4.67 12.31 12.97
CA LYS A 230 3.97 11.04 12.70
C LYS A 230 2.54 11.51 12.47
N LYS A 231 2.03 11.49 11.24
CA LYS A 231 0.63 11.81 11.02
C LYS A 231 -0.11 10.85 11.91
N GLU A 232 -0.64 11.36 13.02
CA GLU A 232 -1.60 10.65 13.85
C GLU A 232 -2.78 10.41 12.93
N GLY A 233 -2.80 9.24 12.30
CA GLY A 233 -3.76 9.00 11.24
C GLY A 233 -3.36 7.88 10.29
N PRO A 234 -4.32 7.45 9.47
CA PRO A 234 -4.13 6.37 8.53
C PRO A 234 -3.22 6.76 7.35
N THR A 235 -2.51 5.76 6.80
CA THR A 235 -1.71 5.91 5.58
C THR A 235 -2.62 5.97 4.35
N HIS A 236 -2.93 7.17 3.86
CA HIS A 236 -3.70 7.36 2.62
C HIS A 236 -2.82 7.18 1.37
N PHE A 237 -3.43 6.80 0.25
CA PHE A 237 -2.77 6.76 -1.07
C PHE A 237 -3.48 7.72 -2.03
N LEU A 238 -3.11 9.00 -1.97
CA LEU A 238 -3.78 10.08 -2.71
C LEU A 238 -3.00 10.50 -3.96
N HIS A 239 -1.68 10.54 -3.84
CA HIS A 239 -0.76 10.82 -4.93
C HIS A 239 0.53 10.01 -4.81
N LEU A 240 1.36 10.03 -5.85
CA LEU A 240 2.57 9.20 -5.92
C LEU A 240 3.75 9.82 -5.16
N ASP A 241 3.90 11.13 -5.24
CA ASP A 241 4.88 11.95 -4.52
C ASP A 241 4.43 12.34 -3.11
N ASP A 242 3.40 11.67 -2.57
CA ASP A 242 3.20 11.57 -1.12
C ASP A 242 4.19 10.56 -0.50
N PHE A 243 4.89 9.79 -1.34
CA PHE A 243 5.80 8.72 -0.95
C PHE A 243 7.19 8.95 -1.56
N ASP A 244 8.22 8.48 -0.87
CA ASP A 244 9.58 8.46 -1.39
C ASP A 244 9.79 7.30 -2.40
N LYS A 245 10.92 7.37 -3.13
CA LYS A 245 11.31 6.34 -4.11
C LYS A 245 11.31 4.94 -3.50
N LYS A 246 11.87 4.79 -2.31
CA LYS A 246 12.00 3.51 -1.61
C LYS A 246 10.64 2.88 -1.35
N THR A 247 9.67 3.68 -0.92
CA THR A 247 8.30 3.25 -0.62
C THR A 247 7.57 2.85 -1.89
N LEU A 248 7.64 3.64 -2.96
CA LEU A 248 7.01 3.28 -4.24
C LEU A 248 7.59 1.98 -4.81
N LEU A 249 8.92 1.82 -4.80
CA LEU A 249 9.57 0.59 -5.23
C LEU A 249 9.17 -0.60 -4.37
N HIS A 250 9.09 -0.42 -3.04
CA HIS A 250 8.60 -1.47 -2.15
C HIS A 250 7.17 -1.89 -2.48
N ILE A 251 6.26 -0.94 -2.74
CA ILE A 251 4.88 -1.25 -3.15
C ILE A 251 4.87 -2.04 -4.47
N LEU A 252 5.73 -1.69 -5.44
CA LEU A 252 5.85 -2.41 -6.70
C LEU A 252 6.39 -3.83 -6.53
N ASP A 253 7.41 -4.02 -5.69
CA ASP A 253 7.96 -5.34 -5.36
C ASP A 253 6.90 -6.22 -4.68
N ARG A 254 6.14 -5.64 -3.75
CA ARG A 254 5.00 -6.33 -3.11
C ARG A 254 3.93 -6.69 -4.13
N ALA A 255 3.67 -5.85 -5.12
CA ALA A 255 2.72 -6.15 -6.19
C ALA A 255 3.16 -7.36 -7.02
N ALA A 256 4.44 -7.40 -7.42
CA ALA A 256 5.03 -8.52 -8.15
C ALA A 256 4.98 -9.82 -7.33
N GLU A 257 5.33 -9.77 -6.05
CA GLU A 257 5.30 -10.93 -5.16
C GLU A 257 3.87 -11.49 -5.01
N VAL A 258 2.91 -10.62 -4.73
CA VAL A 258 1.50 -11.02 -4.56
C VAL A 258 0.93 -11.55 -5.88
N LYS A 259 1.27 -10.93 -7.01
CA LYS A 259 0.91 -11.43 -8.34
C LYS A 259 1.43 -12.84 -8.56
N ALA A 260 2.72 -13.09 -8.28
CA ALA A 260 3.33 -14.41 -8.43
C ALA A 260 2.64 -15.48 -7.57
N ARG A 261 2.33 -15.15 -6.29
CA ARG A 261 1.56 -16.05 -5.41
C ARG A 261 0.17 -16.36 -5.94
N LEU A 262 -0.56 -15.35 -6.42
CA LEU A 262 -1.91 -15.56 -6.96
C LEU A 262 -1.89 -16.38 -8.26
N LYS A 263 -0.90 -16.17 -9.13
CA LYS A 263 -0.71 -16.93 -10.38
C LYS A 263 -0.28 -18.38 -10.14
N SER A 264 0.44 -18.68 -9.06
CA SER A 264 0.79 -20.06 -8.70
C SER A 264 -0.40 -20.89 -8.19
N GLY A 265 -1.55 -20.25 -7.96
CA GLY A 265 -2.74 -20.88 -7.39
C GLY A 265 -2.78 -20.84 -5.86
N ASP A 266 -1.78 -20.24 -5.19
CA ASP A 266 -1.81 -20.05 -3.74
C ASP A 266 -2.96 -19.08 -3.36
N ARG A 267 -3.82 -19.53 -2.45
CA ARG A 267 -4.94 -18.75 -1.87
C ARG A 267 -4.85 -18.68 -0.35
N SER A 268 -3.73 -19.10 0.23
CA SER A 268 -3.50 -19.12 1.67
C SER A 268 -3.08 -17.76 2.24
N TYR A 269 -2.49 -16.89 1.41
CA TYR A 269 -2.13 -15.53 1.79
C TYR A 269 -3.39 -14.64 1.81
N GLN A 270 -4.01 -14.53 2.99
CA GLN A 270 -5.24 -13.77 3.22
C GLN A 270 -5.05 -12.68 4.30
N PRO A 271 -4.24 -11.65 4.03
CA PRO A 271 -3.98 -10.58 4.99
C PRO A 271 -5.24 -9.79 5.37
N PHE A 272 -6.22 -9.70 4.47
CA PHE A 272 -7.45 -8.95 4.68
C PHE A 272 -8.59 -9.79 5.23
N LYS A 273 -8.29 -10.98 5.78
CA LYS A 273 -9.32 -11.88 6.30
C LYS A 273 -10.17 -11.21 7.37
N GLY A 274 -11.46 -11.02 7.06
CA GLY A 274 -12.43 -10.39 7.95
C GLY A 274 -12.46 -8.86 7.89
N MET A 275 -11.65 -8.24 7.02
CA MET A 275 -11.65 -6.81 6.78
C MET A 275 -12.68 -6.42 5.71
N SER A 276 -13.12 -5.17 5.77
CA SER A 276 -14.12 -4.58 4.90
C SER A 276 -13.61 -3.31 4.22
N MET A 277 -13.99 -3.13 2.94
CA MET A 277 -13.67 -1.94 2.16
C MET A 277 -14.95 -1.31 1.63
N SER A 278 -15.13 0.00 1.81
CA SER A 278 -16.15 0.75 1.07
C SER A 278 -15.56 1.37 -0.20
N MET A 279 -16.25 1.20 -1.32
CA MET A 279 -15.84 1.72 -2.62
C MET A 279 -16.83 2.77 -3.10
N ILE A 280 -16.42 4.04 -3.05
CA ILE A 280 -17.24 5.19 -3.46
C ILE A 280 -17.03 5.49 -4.94
N PHE A 281 -18.10 5.55 -5.72
CA PHE A 281 -18.07 5.94 -7.12
C PHE A 281 -19.06 7.08 -7.41
N THR A 282 -18.57 8.27 -7.73
CA THR A 282 -19.43 9.33 -8.32
C THR A 282 -19.56 9.19 -9.84
N LYS A 283 -18.71 8.37 -10.47
CA LYS A 283 -18.79 7.98 -11.87
C LYS A 283 -18.61 6.46 -12.01
N PRO A 284 -19.45 5.76 -12.81
CA PRO A 284 -19.29 4.33 -13.05
C PRO A 284 -17.90 3.98 -13.62
N SER A 285 -17.36 2.83 -13.21
CA SER A 285 -16.13 2.27 -13.77
C SER A 285 -16.14 0.76 -13.65
N MET A 286 -15.95 0.07 -14.77
CA MET A 286 -15.81 -1.39 -14.77
C MET A 286 -14.43 -1.80 -14.25
N ARG A 287 -13.34 -1.33 -14.87
CA ARG A 287 -11.98 -1.76 -14.55
C ARG A 287 -11.61 -1.50 -13.09
N THR A 288 -11.81 -0.27 -12.61
CA THR A 288 -11.45 0.11 -11.23
C THR A 288 -12.29 -0.67 -10.22
N ARG A 289 -13.60 -0.84 -10.45
CA ARG A 289 -14.45 -1.61 -9.55
C ARG A 289 -14.00 -3.06 -9.47
N VAL A 290 -13.94 -3.74 -10.62
CA VAL A 290 -13.66 -5.17 -10.68
C VAL A 290 -12.26 -5.48 -10.14
N SER A 291 -11.27 -4.62 -10.42
CA SER A 291 -9.90 -4.82 -9.94
C SER A 291 -9.77 -4.68 -8.41
N PHE A 292 -10.38 -3.66 -7.80
CA PHE A 292 -10.39 -3.51 -6.35
C PHE A 292 -11.21 -4.61 -5.66
N GLU A 293 -12.43 -4.87 -6.16
CA GLU A 293 -13.36 -5.86 -5.57
C GLU A 293 -12.77 -7.27 -5.62
N THR A 294 -12.27 -7.69 -6.78
CA THR A 294 -11.64 -9.02 -6.95
C THR A 294 -10.33 -9.13 -6.19
N GLY A 295 -9.49 -8.08 -6.24
CA GLY A 295 -8.19 -8.06 -5.57
C GLY A 295 -8.31 -8.17 -4.04
N PHE A 296 -9.20 -7.36 -3.45
CA PHE A 296 -9.46 -7.39 -2.01
C PHE A 296 -10.06 -8.73 -1.57
N TYR A 297 -10.98 -9.29 -2.36
CA TYR A 297 -11.54 -10.63 -2.12
C TYR A 297 -10.49 -11.74 -2.17
N GLN A 298 -9.60 -11.73 -3.17
CA GLN A 298 -8.53 -12.72 -3.30
C GLN A 298 -7.57 -12.71 -2.11
N LEU A 299 -7.45 -11.58 -1.42
CA LEU A 299 -6.64 -11.41 -0.21
C LEU A 299 -7.47 -11.55 1.10
N GLY A 300 -8.72 -12.00 1.00
CA GLY A 300 -9.57 -12.40 2.14
C GLY A 300 -10.55 -11.34 2.65
N GLY A 301 -10.58 -10.14 2.04
CA GLY A 301 -11.47 -9.05 2.43
C GLY A 301 -12.81 -9.06 1.71
N HIS A 302 -13.72 -8.18 2.13
CA HIS A 302 -15.01 -7.97 1.47
C HIS A 302 -15.20 -6.49 1.10
N ALA A 303 -15.51 -6.21 -0.18
CA ALA A 303 -15.69 -4.84 -0.67
C ALA A 303 -17.16 -4.53 -0.95
N ILE A 304 -17.62 -3.35 -0.54
CA ILE A 304 -18.97 -2.85 -0.70
C ILE A 304 -18.96 -1.74 -1.75
N TYR A 305 -19.76 -1.90 -2.81
CA TYR A 305 -19.90 -0.90 -3.86
C TYR A 305 -20.97 0.15 -3.51
N LEU A 306 -20.59 1.42 -3.51
CA LEU A 306 -21.47 2.57 -3.35
C LEU A 306 -21.47 3.38 -4.64
N GLY A 307 -22.55 3.28 -5.42
CA GLY A 307 -22.70 3.96 -6.69
C GLY A 307 -23.11 5.42 -6.56
N PRO A 308 -23.19 6.14 -7.71
CA PRO A 308 -23.48 7.58 -7.70
C PRO A 308 -24.81 7.95 -7.03
N ASN A 309 -25.81 7.07 -7.16
CA ASN A 309 -27.14 7.28 -6.61
C ASN A 309 -27.26 6.93 -5.12
N ASP A 310 -26.33 6.13 -4.59
CA ASP A 310 -26.38 5.62 -3.22
C ASP A 310 -25.87 6.66 -2.22
N ILE A 311 -24.71 7.26 -2.54
CA ILE A 311 -23.98 8.15 -1.62
C ILE A 311 -24.32 9.63 -1.82
N GLN A 312 -24.49 10.08 -3.08
CA GLN A 312 -24.72 11.48 -3.45
C GLN A 312 -23.81 12.46 -2.66
N LEU A 313 -22.49 12.19 -2.70
CA LEU A 313 -21.44 12.90 -1.96
C LEU A 313 -21.58 14.43 -2.12
N GLY A 314 -21.58 15.16 -1.00
CA GLY A 314 -21.67 16.62 -0.98
C GLY A 314 -23.03 17.21 -1.37
N LYS A 315 -24.02 16.36 -1.73
CA LYS A 315 -25.38 16.79 -2.06
C LYS A 315 -26.39 16.39 -0.99
N ARG A 316 -26.40 15.10 -0.65
CA ARG A 316 -27.30 14.55 0.38
C ARG A 316 -26.72 14.71 1.78
N GLU A 317 -25.41 14.52 1.90
CA GLU A 317 -24.66 14.55 3.16
C GLU A 317 -23.27 15.15 2.90
N GLU A 318 -22.76 15.86 3.91
CA GLU A 318 -21.46 16.51 3.87
C GLU A 318 -20.32 15.47 3.78
N THR A 319 -19.30 15.74 2.96
CA THR A 319 -18.17 14.83 2.74
C THR A 319 -17.48 14.42 4.04
N ARG A 320 -17.37 15.35 5.01
CA ARG A 320 -16.78 15.09 6.34
C ARG A 320 -17.56 14.10 7.20
N ASP A 321 -18.88 14.06 7.06
CA ASP A 321 -19.74 13.18 7.87
C ASP A 321 -19.76 11.78 7.24
N ILE A 322 -19.84 11.72 5.91
CA ILE A 322 -19.64 10.50 5.13
C ILE A 322 -18.29 9.83 5.48
N ALA A 323 -17.20 10.61 5.53
CA ALA A 323 -15.88 10.09 5.89
C ALA A 323 -15.92 9.36 7.25
N ARG A 324 -16.40 10.03 8.30
CA ARG A 324 -16.47 9.50 9.67
C ARG A 324 -17.38 8.28 9.78
N VAL A 325 -18.54 8.31 9.12
CA VAL A 325 -19.48 7.18 9.11
C VAL A 325 -18.86 5.97 8.45
N LEU A 326 -18.25 6.13 7.28
CA LEU A 326 -17.61 5.02 6.57
C LEU A 326 -16.38 4.48 7.32
N SER A 327 -15.60 5.34 7.97
CA SER A 327 -14.48 4.90 8.82
C SER A 327 -14.94 4.07 10.02
N GLY A 328 -16.13 4.34 10.56
CA GLY A 328 -16.70 3.55 11.67
C GLY A 328 -17.15 2.14 11.29
N TYR A 329 -17.30 1.86 9.99
CA TYR A 329 -17.78 0.56 9.50
C TYR A 329 -16.71 -0.24 8.75
N ASN A 330 -15.71 0.42 8.17
CA ASN A 330 -14.79 -0.20 7.22
C ASN A 330 -13.34 0.00 7.65
N ASP A 331 -12.49 -0.96 7.30
CA ASP A 331 -11.05 -0.91 7.55
C ASP A 331 -10.31 -0.03 6.53
N ILE A 332 -10.90 0.19 5.35
CA ILE A 332 -10.33 1.00 4.28
C ILE A 332 -11.42 1.54 3.35
N VAL A 333 -11.19 2.70 2.74
CA VAL A 333 -12.09 3.27 1.74
C VAL A 333 -11.34 3.57 0.46
N MET A 334 -11.91 3.15 -0.68
CA MET A 334 -11.45 3.56 -2.00
C MET A 334 -12.46 4.53 -2.59
N ALA A 335 -12.00 5.66 -3.11
CA ALA A 335 -12.87 6.67 -3.68
C ALA A 335 -12.47 7.01 -5.11
N ARG A 336 -13.44 6.92 -6.02
CA ARG A 336 -13.36 7.43 -7.39
C ARG A 336 -14.34 8.58 -7.54
N LEU A 337 -13.80 9.79 -7.52
CA LEU A 337 -14.56 11.04 -7.44
C LEU A 337 -14.41 11.87 -8.72
N PHE A 338 -15.16 12.97 -8.79
CA PHE A 338 -14.92 13.98 -9.80
C PHE A 338 -13.87 14.95 -9.29
N GLY A 339 -14.24 15.80 -8.33
CA GLY A 339 -13.35 16.81 -7.77
C GLY A 339 -12.27 16.20 -6.88
N HIS A 340 -11.05 16.65 -7.08
CA HIS A 340 -9.93 16.27 -6.23
C HIS A 340 -10.08 16.77 -4.78
N GLN A 341 -10.71 17.92 -4.55
CA GLN A 341 -10.93 18.46 -3.21
C GLN A 341 -11.80 17.54 -2.34
N ASP A 342 -12.84 16.93 -2.93
CA ASP A 342 -13.70 15.98 -2.21
C ASP A 342 -12.89 14.79 -1.66
N LEU A 343 -11.88 14.34 -2.42
CA LEU A 343 -10.99 13.26 -2.00
C LEU A 343 -10.10 13.70 -0.83
N LEU A 344 -9.56 14.92 -0.90
CA LEU A 344 -8.74 15.49 0.18
C LEU A 344 -9.57 15.67 1.46
N ASP A 345 -10.82 16.12 1.34
CA ASP A 345 -11.74 16.26 2.47
C ASP A 345 -12.11 14.89 3.05
N LEU A 346 -12.38 13.88 2.21
CA LEU A 346 -12.56 12.51 2.69
C LEU A 346 -11.34 12.02 3.50
N ALA A 347 -10.13 12.22 2.98
CA ALA A 347 -8.91 11.83 3.67
C ALA A 347 -8.74 12.56 5.00
N LYS A 348 -8.93 13.87 5.01
CA LYS A 348 -8.80 14.72 6.21
C LYS A 348 -9.69 14.29 7.38
N TYR A 349 -10.89 13.79 7.10
CA TYR A 349 -11.87 13.42 8.12
C TYR A 349 -12.00 11.91 8.36
N SER A 350 -11.25 11.09 7.62
CA SER A 350 -11.27 9.63 7.75
C SER A 350 -10.30 9.16 8.82
N SER A 351 -10.73 8.27 9.69
CA SER A 351 -9.84 7.56 10.63
C SER A 351 -9.26 6.27 10.05
N VAL A 352 -9.60 5.93 8.80
CA VAL A 352 -9.07 4.77 8.06
C VAL A 352 -8.47 5.18 6.72
N PRO A 353 -7.61 4.34 6.10
CA PRO A 353 -6.96 4.71 4.84
C PRO A 353 -7.95 5.07 3.72
N ILE A 354 -7.59 6.09 2.95
CA ILE A 354 -8.32 6.51 1.75
C ILE A 354 -7.42 6.25 0.55
N ILE A 355 -7.91 5.50 -0.42
CA ILE A 355 -7.22 5.27 -1.70
C ILE A 355 -7.91 6.05 -2.81
N ASN A 356 -7.13 6.82 -3.56
CA ASN A 356 -7.57 7.52 -4.76
C ASN A 356 -7.72 6.57 -5.95
N GLY A 357 -8.95 6.11 -6.17
CA GLY A 357 -9.31 5.28 -7.30
C GLY A 357 -9.32 6.01 -8.64
N LEU A 358 -9.52 7.34 -8.63
CA LEU A 358 -9.33 8.33 -9.71
C LEU A 358 -10.03 9.64 -9.30
N THR A 359 -9.45 10.78 -9.68
CA THR A 359 -10.08 12.12 -9.68
C THR A 359 -9.87 12.81 -11.03
N ASP A 360 -10.46 14.00 -11.22
CA ASP A 360 -10.18 14.90 -12.33
C ASP A 360 -8.74 15.42 -12.37
N TYR A 361 -8.05 15.41 -11.23
CA TYR A 361 -6.66 15.86 -11.12
C TYR A 361 -5.63 14.75 -11.35
N ASN A 362 -5.80 13.56 -10.75
CA ASN A 362 -4.84 12.46 -10.90
C ASN A 362 -5.48 11.05 -10.76
N HIS A 363 -4.73 10.03 -11.18
CA HIS A 363 -5.06 8.61 -11.11
C HIS A 363 -3.82 7.76 -10.70
N PRO A 364 -3.40 7.80 -9.42
CA PRO A 364 -2.12 7.23 -8.99
C PRO A 364 -2.09 5.69 -9.10
N CYS A 365 -3.21 5.00 -8.85
CA CYS A 365 -3.27 3.54 -9.00
C CYS A 365 -3.03 3.06 -10.43
N GLN A 366 -3.36 3.86 -11.46
CA GLN A 366 -3.09 3.47 -12.85
C GLN A 366 -1.59 3.50 -13.11
N ILE A 367 -0.90 4.56 -12.68
CA ILE A 367 0.54 4.68 -12.87
C ILE A 367 1.32 3.59 -12.14
N MET A 368 0.91 3.18 -10.93
CA MET A 368 1.53 2.04 -10.26
C MET A 368 1.40 0.74 -11.07
N ALA A 369 0.26 0.51 -11.73
CA ALA A 369 0.09 -0.62 -12.64
C ALA A 369 0.94 -0.46 -13.91
N ASP A 370 1.10 0.77 -14.39
CA ASP A 370 1.90 1.07 -15.58
C ASP A 370 3.38 0.77 -15.31
N VAL A 371 3.92 1.24 -14.19
CA VAL A 371 5.30 0.97 -13.77
C VAL A 371 5.52 -0.52 -13.54
N LEU A 372 4.59 -1.22 -12.88
CA LEU A 372 4.67 -2.68 -12.72
C LEU A 372 4.77 -3.38 -14.08
N THR A 373 3.98 -2.94 -15.06
CA THR A 373 3.99 -3.51 -16.42
C THR A 373 5.30 -3.18 -17.14
N ILE A 374 5.79 -1.95 -17.04
CA ILE A 374 7.08 -1.56 -17.62
C ILE A 374 8.21 -2.40 -17.05
N ASN A 375 8.24 -2.61 -15.73
CA ASN A 375 9.25 -3.43 -15.08
C ASN A 375 9.17 -4.91 -15.54
N GLU A 376 7.98 -5.44 -15.80
CA GLU A 376 7.82 -6.81 -16.31
C GLU A 376 8.31 -6.99 -17.76
N PHE A 377 8.15 -5.97 -18.62
CA PHE A 377 8.46 -6.08 -20.05
C PHE A 377 9.85 -5.53 -20.43
N ILE A 378 10.36 -4.57 -19.67
CA ILE A 378 11.61 -3.84 -19.95
C ILE A 378 12.65 -4.07 -18.84
N GLY A 379 12.20 -4.34 -17.61
CA GLY A 379 13.05 -4.59 -16.44
C GLY A 379 12.95 -3.49 -15.39
N SER A 380 13.19 -2.24 -15.77
CA SER A 380 13.04 -1.07 -14.90
C SER A 380 12.55 0.14 -15.69
N ILE A 381 11.71 0.97 -15.09
CA ILE A 381 11.34 2.28 -15.63
C ILE A 381 12.51 3.28 -15.59
N GLU A 382 13.50 3.08 -14.71
CA GLU A 382 14.55 4.07 -14.49
C GLU A 382 15.39 4.29 -15.75
N GLY A 383 15.62 5.55 -16.09
CA GLY A 383 16.36 5.95 -17.29
C GLY A 383 15.59 5.77 -18.61
N LEU A 384 14.37 5.24 -18.60
CA LEU A 384 13.57 5.09 -19.81
C LEU A 384 12.99 6.42 -20.29
N LYS A 385 12.74 6.52 -21.60
CA LYS A 385 11.94 7.59 -22.20
C LYS A 385 10.49 7.16 -22.35
N ILE A 386 9.60 7.80 -21.59
CA ILE A 386 8.15 7.59 -21.60
C ILE A 386 7.50 8.78 -22.31
N VAL A 387 6.81 8.53 -23.41
CA VAL A 387 6.17 9.58 -24.21
C VAL A 387 4.67 9.40 -24.16
N TYR A 388 3.98 10.34 -23.52
CA TYR A 388 2.53 10.43 -23.56
C TYR A 388 2.09 11.29 -24.74
N VAL A 389 1.19 10.81 -25.57
CA VAL A 389 0.64 11.52 -26.73
C VAL A 389 -0.86 11.75 -26.54
N GLY A 390 -1.28 13.00 -26.45
CA GLY A 390 -2.69 13.36 -26.25
C GLY A 390 -2.89 14.52 -25.29
N ASP A 391 -3.97 14.46 -24.51
CA ASP A 391 -4.42 15.57 -23.66
C ASP A 391 -3.63 15.63 -22.34
N GLY A 392 -3.28 16.85 -21.90
CA GLY A 392 -2.64 17.16 -20.62
C GLY A 392 -3.55 16.91 -19.40
N ASN A 393 -4.12 15.71 -19.30
CA ASN A 393 -5.17 15.37 -18.34
C ASN A 393 -4.61 14.78 -17.03
N ASN A 394 -5.50 14.19 -16.22
CA ASN A 394 -5.15 13.53 -14.97
C ASN A 394 -4.10 12.42 -15.09
N MET A 395 -4.01 11.72 -16.22
CA MET A 395 -2.96 10.75 -16.47
C MET A 395 -1.59 11.42 -16.59
N VAL A 396 -1.51 12.53 -17.34
CA VAL A 396 -0.27 13.31 -17.46
C VAL A 396 0.15 13.87 -16.10
N HIS A 397 -0.78 14.42 -15.32
CA HIS A 397 -0.49 14.86 -13.95
C HIS A 397 0.04 13.72 -13.07
N SER A 398 -0.48 12.51 -13.24
CA SER A 398 -0.01 11.35 -12.47
C SER A 398 1.40 10.92 -12.88
N TRP A 399 1.72 10.94 -14.18
CA TRP A 399 3.08 10.73 -14.67
C TRP A 399 4.04 11.79 -14.16
N LEU A 400 3.64 13.06 -14.13
CA LEU A 400 4.44 14.16 -13.57
C LEU A 400 4.67 13.98 -12.05
N ARG A 401 3.66 13.56 -11.28
CA ARG A 401 3.80 13.24 -9.85
C ARG A 401 4.77 12.06 -9.65
N LEU A 402 4.75 11.03 -10.51
CA LEU A 402 5.75 9.95 -10.47
C LEU A 402 7.17 10.45 -10.82
N ALA A 403 7.28 11.30 -11.84
CA ALA A 403 8.55 11.84 -12.32
C ALA A 403 9.27 12.71 -11.28
N ALA A 404 8.53 13.23 -10.30
CA ALA A 404 9.10 13.90 -9.14
C ALA A 404 9.83 12.94 -8.17
N VAL A 405 9.66 11.62 -8.31
CA VAL A 405 10.14 10.61 -7.35
C VAL A 405 11.03 9.54 -7.99
N LEU A 406 10.73 9.09 -9.20
CA LEU A 406 11.52 8.10 -9.93
C LEU A 406 12.24 8.76 -11.11
N PRO A 407 13.51 8.39 -11.42
CA PRO A 407 14.28 9.02 -12.48
C PRO A 407 13.98 8.42 -13.85
N PHE A 408 13.30 9.16 -14.71
CA PHE A 408 13.09 8.80 -16.11
C PHE A 408 12.97 10.06 -16.97
N HIS A 409 12.87 9.89 -18.29
CA HIS A 409 12.59 11.00 -19.20
C HIS A 409 11.11 10.97 -19.57
N PHE A 410 10.34 11.92 -19.06
CA PHE A 410 8.94 12.06 -19.39
C PHE A 410 8.72 13.15 -20.44
N VAL A 411 8.04 12.80 -21.52
CA VAL A 411 7.61 13.75 -22.57
C VAL A 411 6.10 13.72 -22.68
N CYS A 412 5.46 14.87 -22.57
CA CYS A 412 4.05 15.05 -22.94
C CYS A 412 3.96 15.73 -24.30
N ALA A 413 3.54 14.98 -25.31
CA ALA A 413 3.22 15.48 -26.65
C ALA A 413 1.73 15.82 -26.73
N CYS A 414 1.39 17.11 -26.72
CA CYS A 414 0.02 17.60 -26.70
C CYS A 414 -0.20 18.76 -27.68
N PRO A 415 -1.41 18.94 -28.24
CA PRO A 415 -1.74 20.14 -28.99
C PRO A 415 -1.59 21.41 -28.14
N ARG A 416 -1.29 22.55 -28.79
CA ARG A 416 -1.23 23.84 -28.09
C ARG A 416 -2.58 24.18 -27.46
N GLY A 417 -2.58 24.62 -26.20
CA GLY A 417 -3.78 24.90 -25.41
C GLY A 417 -4.36 23.68 -24.68
N TYR A 418 -3.70 22.52 -24.80
CA TYR A 418 -4.05 21.27 -24.10
C TYR A 418 -2.88 20.76 -23.25
N GLU A 419 -2.00 21.67 -22.83
CA GLU A 419 -0.89 21.38 -21.94
C GLU A 419 -1.40 20.98 -20.54
N PRO A 420 -0.65 20.12 -19.81
CA PRO A 420 -0.96 19.83 -18.42
C PRO A 420 -0.86 21.07 -17.53
N ASP A 421 -1.45 20.99 -16.35
CA ASP A 421 -1.37 22.04 -15.33
C ASP A 421 0.09 22.47 -15.09
N ALA A 422 0.34 23.77 -15.29
CA ALA A 422 1.68 24.34 -15.22
C ALA A 422 2.30 24.17 -13.83
N ALA A 423 1.51 24.26 -12.75
CA ALA A 423 2.02 24.09 -11.40
C ALA A 423 2.50 22.65 -11.14
N THR A 424 1.84 21.66 -11.74
CA THR A 424 2.20 20.24 -11.69
C THR A 424 3.47 19.96 -12.49
N VAL A 425 3.62 20.58 -13.67
CA VAL A 425 4.86 20.51 -14.47
C VAL A 425 6.04 21.10 -13.69
N GLU A 426 5.87 22.31 -13.14
CA GLU A 426 6.93 22.98 -12.38
C GLU A 426 7.24 22.27 -11.06
N ARG A 427 6.29 21.56 -10.46
CA ARG A 427 6.56 20.66 -9.34
C ARG A 427 7.50 19.54 -9.75
N ALA A 428 7.20 18.84 -10.84
CA ALA A 428 8.04 17.73 -11.32
C ALA A 428 9.45 18.21 -11.70
N ARG A 429 9.56 19.35 -12.37
CA ARG A 429 10.86 19.97 -12.72
C ARG A 429 11.66 20.36 -11.50
N ARG A 430 11.03 20.99 -10.50
CA ARG A 430 11.72 21.41 -9.26
C ARG A 430 12.23 20.25 -8.41
N ALA A 431 11.61 19.07 -8.50
CA ALA A 431 12.11 17.88 -7.82
C ALA A 431 13.49 17.44 -8.35
N GLY A 432 13.81 17.74 -9.61
CA GLY A 432 15.14 17.47 -10.19
C GLY A 432 15.47 16.00 -10.39
N VAL A 433 14.49 15.10 -10.25
CA VAL A 433 14.68 13.64 -10.36
C VAL A 433 14.57 13.14 -11.80
N SER A 434 13.66 13.70 -12.59
CA SER A 434 13.39 13.33 -13.98
C SER A 434 13.57 14.48 -14.95
N THR A 435 13.80 14.15 -16.21
CA THR A 435 13.73 15.12 -17.32
C THR A 435 12.29 15.26 -17.77
N ILE A 436 11.75 16.49 -17.80
CA ILE A 436 10.37 16.78 -18.17
C ILE A 436 10.31 17.68 -19.40
N GLU A 437 9.76 17.17 -20.49
CA GLU A 437 9.57 17.88 -21.76
C GLU A 437 8.08 18.00 -22.10
N ILE A 438 7.66 19.19 -22.54
CA ILE A 438 6.36 19.40 -23.18
C ILE A 438 6.62 19.69 -24.65
N SER A 439 6.07 18.86 -25.53
CA SER A 439 6.22 18.97 -26.98
C SER A 439 4.85 19.16 -27.64
N HIS A 440 4.85 19.83 -28.78
CA HIS A 440 3.67 19.97 -29.65
C HIS A 440 3.83 19.24 -30.98
N ASP A 441 4.90 18.45 -31.12
CA ASP A 441 5.15 17.59 -32.26
C ASP A 441 5.25 16.13 -31.78
N PRO A 442 4.22 15.31 -31.98
CA PRO A 442 4.23 13.92 -31.55
C PRO A 442 5.30 13.11 -32.28
N THR A 443 5.63 13.44 -33.53
CA THR A 443 6.62 12.71 -34.34
C THR A 443 8.03 12.90 -33.78
N GLU A 444 8.40 14.13 -33.41
CA GLU A 444 9.68 14.39 -32.75
C GLU A 444 9.72 13.82 -31.33
N ALA A 445 8.62 13.95 -30.58
CA ALA A 445 8.53 13.49 -29.20
C ALA A 445 8.80 11.98 -29.07
N VAL A 446 8.21 11.16 -29.94
CA VAL A 446 8.31 9.69 -29.83
C VAL A 446 9.67 9.13 -30.20
N LYS A 447 10.58 9.89 -30.84
CA LYS A 447 11.91 9.39 -31.24
C LYS A 447 12.67 8.82 -30.04
N GLY A 448 13.06 7.56 -30.13
CA GLY A 448 13.79 6.86 -29.07
C GLY A 448 12.97 6.58 -27.82
N ALA A 449 11.63 6.64 -27.89
CA ALA A 449 10.77 6.24 -26.79
C ALA A 449 10.95 4.75 -26.46
N ASN A 450 10.91 4.43 -25.17
CA ASN A 450 10.75 3.04 -24.70
C ASN A 450 9.27 2.69 -24.56
N VAL A 451 8.43 3.67 -24.23
CA VAL A 451 6.98 3.53 -24.15
C VAL A 451 6.32 4.72 -24.83
N VAL A 452 5.36 4.45 -25.70
CA VAL A 452 4.40 5.44 -26.21
C VAL A 452 3.05 5.17 -25.55
N TYR A 453 2.51 6.18 -24.89
CA TYR A 453 1.31 6.09 -24.06
C TYR A 453 0.21 6.99 -24.63
N ALA A 454 -1.04 6.53 -24.62
CA ALA A 454 -2.21 7.38 -24.88
C ALA A 454 -3.32 7.23 -23.84
N ASP A 455 -4.22 8.20 -23.88
CA ASP A 455 -5.56 8.15 -23.30
C ASP A 455 -6.55 8.78 -24.30
N VAL A 456 -7.84 8.61 -24.04
CA VAL A 456 -8.90 9.21 -24.84
C VAL A 456 -8.73 10.73 -24.91
N TRP A 457 -8.91 11.30 -26.10
CA TRP A 457 -8.77 12.75 -26.28
C TRP A 457 -9.83 13.54 -25.53
N ALA A 458 -11.07 13.04 -25.44
CA ALA A 458 -12.15 13.65 -24.68
C ALA A 458 -12.40 12.84 -23.40
N SER A 459 -11.90 13.35 -22.27
CA SER A 459 -12.00 12.65 -20.99
C SER A 459 -13.41 12.74 -20.38
N MET A 460 -13.55 12.22 -19.17
CA MET A 460 -14.83 12.11 -18.47
C MET A 460 -15.48 13.48 -18.20
N GLY A 461 -16.52 13.81 -18.95
CA GLY A 461 -17.30 15.06 -18.78
C GLY A 461 -17.12 16.05 -19.94
N GLN A 462 -16.29 15.71 -20.92
CA GLN A 462 -15.99 16.55 -22.09
C GLN A 462 -16.61 16.00 -23.39
N LYS A 463 -17.63 15.13 -23.29
CA LYS A 463 -18.22 14.46 -24.46
C LYS A 463 -18.86 15.44 -25.45
N GLU A 464 -19.36 16.58 -24.97
CA GLU A 464 -19.96 17.61 -25.80
C GLU A 464 -18.92 18.36 -26.66
N ASP A 465 -17.63 18.29 -26.30
CA ASP A 465 -16.51 18.90 -27.04
C ASP A 465 -15.75 17.88 -27.92
N ALA A 466 -16.24 16.63 -28.01
CA ALA A 466 -15.52 15.54 -28.66
C ALA A 466 -15.18 15.82 -30.14
N ASP A 467 -16.11 16.41 -30.90
CA ASP A 467 -15.90 16.68 -32.33
C ASP A 467 -14.87 17.79 -32.58
N ASN A 468 -14.82 18.78 -31.69
CA ASN A 468 -13.82 19.84 -31.77
C ASN A 468 -12.43 19.31 -31.36
N ARG A 469 -12.35 18.51 -30.29
CA ARG A 469 -11.10 17.84 -29.89
C ARG A 469 -10.58 16.91 -30.99
N LYS A 470 -11.44 16.15 -31.67
CA LYS A 470 -11.04 15.35 -32.83
C LYS A 470 -10.38 16.16 -33.95
N LYS A 471 -10.76 17.43 -34.14
CA LYS A 471 -10.12 18.32 -35.11
C LYS A 471 -8.77 18.84 -34.61
N VAL A 472 -8.70 19.28 -33.36
CA VAL A 472 -7.47 19.84 -32.79
C VAL A 472 -6.37 18.78 -32.62
N PHE A 473 -6.77 17.56 -32.27
CA PHE A 473 -5.87 16.43 -32.05
C PHE A 473 -5.52 15.69 -33.35
N GLN A 474 -5.94 16.19 -34.52
CA GLN A 474 -5.45 15.66 -35.80
C GLN A 474 -3.92 15.73 -35.84
N GLY A 475 -3.29 14.60 -36.17
CA GLY A 475 -1.84 14.44 -36.12
C GLY A 475 -1.29 13.84 -34.83
N PHE A 476 -2.09 13.74 -33.76
CA PHE A 476 -1.70 13.12 -32.48
C PHE A 476 -2.20 11.67 -32.33
N GLN A 477 -2.82 11.10 -33.36
CA GLN A 477 -3.21 9.68 -33.33
C GLN A 477 -1.98 8.79 -33.33
N ILE A 478 -1.94 7.84 -32.40
CA ILE A 478 -0.93 6.78 -32.39
C ILE A 478 -1.33 5.73 -33.43
N ASN A 479 -0.63 5.80 -34.56
CA ASN A 479 -0.74 4.85 -35.67
C ASN A 479 0.62 4.16 -35.92
N GLU A 480 0.63 3.23 -36.86
CA GLU A 480 1.82 2.44 -37.21
C GLU A 480 2.98 3.31 -37.67
N ALA A 481 2.69 4.43 -38.36
CA ALA A 481 3.72 5.36 -38.80
C ALA A 481 4.40 6.04 -37.60
N LEU A 482 3.62 6.50 -36.60
CA LEU A 482 4.16 7.10 -35.38
C LEU A 482 4.96 6.08 -34.56
N MET A 483 4.43 4.86 -34.38
CA MET A 483 5.15 3.78 -33.70
C MET A 483 6.44 3.37 -34.43
N LYS A 484 6.46 3.43 -35.77
CA LYS A 484 7.67 3.19 -36.57
C LYS A 484 8.75 4.25 -36.31
N VAL A 485 8.36 5.51 -36.07
CA VAL A 485 9.29 6.59 -35.69
C VAL A 485 9.82 6.37 -34.27
N ALA A 486 8.99 5.88 -33.35
CA ALA A 486 9.43 5.54 -32.01
C ALA A 486 10.53 4.46 -32.00
N GLY A 487 10.38 3.47 -32.88
CA GLY A 487 11.34 2.40 -33.11
C GLY A 487 10.85 1.04 -32.60
N PRO A 488 11.51 -0.06 -33.01
CA PRO A 488 11.05 -1.42 -32.71
C PRO A 488 11.07 -1.78 -31.22
N GLN A 489 11.85 -1.06 -30.41
CA GLN A 489 11.94 -1.22 -28.96
C GLN A 489 10.74 -0.64 -28.20
N ALA A 490 9.97 0.24 -28.84
CA ALA A 490 8.90 0.98 -28.18
C ALA A 490 7.69 0.06 -27.93
N TYR A 491 7.26 -0.02 -26.68
CA TYR A 491 5.98 -0.61 -26.32
C TYR A 491 4.86 0.43 -26.37
N PHE A 492 3.64 -0.02 -26.66
CA PHE A 492 2.44 0.80 -26.64
C PHE A 492 1.61 0.51 -25.37
N MET A 493 1.21 1.56 -24.67
CA MET A 493 0.38 1.51 -23.45
C MET A 493 -0.83 2.46 -23.55
N HIS A 494 -1.91 2.10 -22.88
CA HIS A 494 -3.15 2.87 -22.84
C HIS A 494 -3.98 2.50 -21.60
N CYS A 495 -4.39 3.48 -20.79
CA CYS A 495 -5.09 3.23 -19.51
C CYS A 495 -6.49 2.60 -19.65
N LEU A 496 -7.06 2.69 -20.85
CA LEU A 496 -8.39 2.21 -21.26
C LEU A 496 -9.54 2.99 -20.58
N PRO A 497 -10.70 3.14 -21.25
CA PRO A 497 -11.09 2.52 -22.51
C PRO A 497 -10.39 3.21 -23.68
N ALA A 498 -10.16 2.50 -24.79
CA ALA A 498 -9.64 3.11 -26.01
C ALA A 498 -10.79 3.31 -27.03
N GLU A 499 -10.81 4.45 -27.69
CA GLU A 499 -11.59 4.72 -28.90
C GLU A 499 -10.73 4.43 -30.14
N ARG A 500 -10.85 3.19 -30.62
CA ARG A 500 -10.15 2.72 -31.82
C ARG A 500 -10.49 3.59 -33.03
N GLY A 501 -9.46 3.97 -33.77
CA GLY A 501 -9.56 4.90 -34.90
C GLY A 501 -9.59 6.38 -34.50
N VAL A 502 -9.54 6.71 -33.19
CA VAL A 502 -9.47 8.08 -32.67
C VAL A 502 -8.06 8.35 -32.14
N GLU A 503 -7.77 8.10 -30.86
CA GLU A 503 -6.42 8.31 -30.30
C GLU A 503 -5.42 7.22 -30.72
N VAL A 504 -5.92 6.02 -31.04
CA VAL A 504 -5.08 4.87 -31.43
C VAL A 504 -5.75 4.06 -32.53
N THR A 505 -4.95 3.53 -33.46
CA THR A 505 -5.43 2.61 -34.50
C THR A 505 -5.57 1.17 -33.99
N ASP A 506 -6.44 0.39 -34.64
CA ASP A 506 -6.58 -1.05 -34.34
C ASP A 506 -5.27 -1.81 -34.48
N ALA A 507 -4.49 -1.51 -35.52
CA ALA A 507 -3.22 -2.18 -35.78
C ALA A 507 -2.17 -1.94 -34.69
N VAL A 508 -2.20 -0.79 -34.02
CA VAL A 508 -1.29 -0.51 -32.90
C VAL A 508 -1.76 -1.22 -31.64
N ILE A 509 -3.04 -1.08 -31.25
CA ILE A 509 -3.53 -1.64 -29.98
C ILE A 509 -3.62 -3.17 -30.00
N GLU A 510 -3.86 -3.79 -31.16
CA GLU A 510 -3.77 -5.26 -31.38
C GLU A 510 -2.35 -5.71 -31.78
N GLY A 511 -1.44 -4.76 -31.96
CA GLY A 511 -0.09 -5.02 -32.43
C GLY A 511 0.76 -5.76 -31.39
N ARG A 512 1.83 -6.41 -31.85
CA ARG A 512 2.75 -7.19 -30.98
C ARG A 512 3.43 -6.36 -29.89
N ASN A 513 3.62 -5.06 -30.12
CA ASN A 513 4.24 -4.14 -29.17
C ASN A 513 3.22 -3.55 -28.19
N SER A 514 1.93 -3.89 -28.32
CA SER A 514 0.88 -3.46 -27.39
C SER A 514 0.91 -4.29 -26.12
N ILE A 515 1.00 -3.63 -24.98
CA ILE A 515 0.97 -4.27 -23.65
C ILE A 515 -0.21 -3.78 -22.81
N VAL A 516 -1.27 -3.27 -23.48
CA VAL A 516 -2.47 -2.70 -22.84
C VAL A 516 -3.25 -3.69 -21.97
N PHE A 517 -3.28 -4.98 -22.33
CA PHE A 517 -3.99 -6.00 -21.55
C PHE A 517 -3.18 -6.51 -20.34
N PRO A 518 -1.86 -6.78 -20.45
CA PRO A 518 -0.99 -6.93 -19.29
C PRO A 518 -1.07 -5.73 -18.33
N GLN A 519 -1.08 -4.51 -18.87
CA GLN A 519 -1.29 -3.29 -18.10
C GLN A 519 -2.64 -3.28 -17.38
N ALA A 520 -3.72 -3.66 -18.05
CA ALA A 520 -5.04 -3.76 -17.45
C ALA A 520 -5.12 -4.83 -16.35
N GLU A 521 -4.46 -5.98 -16.51
CA GLU A 521 -4.34 -7.02 -15.46
C GLU A 521 -3.60 -6.48 -14.24
N ASN A 522 -2.48 -5.78 -14.47
CA ASN A 522 -1.62 -5.24 -13.42
C ASN A 522 -2.30 -4.17 -12.55
N ARG A 523 -3.45 -3.63 -12.96
CA ARG A 523 -4.32 -2.82 -12.11
C ARG A 523 -4.65 -3.51 -10.80
N MET A 524 -5.13 -4.75 -10.85
CA MET A 524 -5.52 -5.51 -9.67
C MET A 524 -4.30 -5.75 -8.77
N HIS A 525 -3.17 -6.13 -9.37
CA HIS A 525 -1.96 -6.48 -8.63
C HIS A 525 -1.30 -5.27 -7.96
N ALA A 526 -1.19 -4.14 -8.66
CA ALA A 526 -0.71 -2.89 -8.08
C ALA A 526 -1.63 -2.41 -6.95
N GLN A 527 -2.96 -2.47 -7.15
CA GLN A 527 -3.93 -2.09 -6.12
C GLN A 527 -3.88 -2.99 -4.89
N ASN A 528 -3.66 -4.30 -5.06
CA ASN A 528 -3.43 -5.21 -3.95
C ASN A 528 -2.27 -4.75 -3.07
N ALA A 529 -1.14 -4.37 -3.68
CA ALA A 529 0.01 -3.88 -2.92
C ALA A 529 -0.24 -2.50 -2.29
N ILE A 530 -0.96 -1.61 -2.96
CA ILE A 530 -1.38 -0.33 -2.37
C ILE A 530 -2.23 -0.57 -1.12
N MET A 531 -3.20 -1.48 -1.18
CA MET A 531 -4.04 -1.83 -0.03
C MET A 531 -3.21 -2.44 1.11
N LEU A 532 -2.24 -3.30 0.81
CA LEU A 532 -1.33 -3.86 1.81
C LEU A 532 -0.53 -2.76 2.51
N HIS A 533 0.06 -1.86 1.73
CA HIS A 533 0.81 -0.73 2.26
C HIS A 533 -0.03 0.18 3.15
N CYS A 534 -1.22 0.57 2.68
CA CYS A 534 -2.14 1.43 3.44
C CYS A 534 -2.57 0.81 4.78
N LEU A 535 -2.69 -0.51 4.83
CA LEU A 535 -3.10 -1.27 6.02
C LEU A 535 -1.90 -1.79 6.86
N GLY A 536 -0.67 -1.46 6.49
CA GLY A 536 0.54 -1.79 7.25
C GLY A 536 0.99 -3.26 7.17
N PHE A 537 0.77 -3.94 6.03
CA PHE A 537 1.14 -5.35 5.80
C PHE A 537 2.43 -5.58 5.02
#